data_AF-Q8H0F4-F1
#
_entry.id   AF-Q8H0F4-F1
#
_cell.length_a   1.000
_cell.length_b   1.000
_cell.length_c   1.000
_cell.angle_alpha   90.00
_cell.angle_beta   90.00
_cell.angle_gamma   90.00
#
_symmetry.space_group_name_H-M   'P 1'
#
loop_
_entity.id
_entity.type
_entity.pdbx_description
1 polymer ?
#
loop_
_entity_poly.entity_id
_entity_poly.type
_entity_poly.pdbx_seq_one_letter_code
_entity_poly.pdbx_strand_id
1 'polypeptide(L)'
;IWAVDRLQRLGISRFFRSQIVECVNYVRRFWSDEGICWARNSQFHDIDDTAMGFRLLRLYGHDVSADVFKHFEKDGEFVCIAGQSTQAVTGMFNLYRASDQVMFPGEKILEDARQFSSKFLRQKQANNDLLDKWIITKDLPGEVGYALEV
;
A
#
# COMPACT_ATOMS: atom_id res chain seq x y z
N ILE A 1 2.46 10.93 2.74
CA ILE A 1 1.49 9.82 2.81
C ILE A 1 1.40 9.25 4.24
N TRP A 2 2.52 8.86 4.88
CA TRP A 2 2.47 8.11 6.15
C TRP A 2 1.90 8.92 7.32
N ALA A 3 2.12 10.24 7.36
CA ALA A 3 1.53 11.11 8.38
C ALA A 3 0.00 11.03 8.38
N VAL A 4 -0.63 11.04 7.20
CA VAL A 4 -2.09 10.91 7.07
C VAL A 4 -2.56 9.55 7.55
N ASP A 5 -1.90 8.47 7.11
CA ASP A 5 -2.23 7.11 7.55
C ASP A 5 -2.14 6.95 9.07
N ARG A 6 -1.09 7.48 9.70
CA ARG A 6 -0.93 7.42 11.15
C ARG A 6 -1.97 8.22 11.90
N LEU A 7 -2.32 9.43 11.45
CA LEU A 7 -3.41 10.20 12.05
C LEU A 7 -4.77 9.48 11.96
N GLN A 8 -5.03 8.78 10.84
CA GLN A 8 -6.25 7.99 10.66
C GLN A 8 -6.26 6.76 11.58
N ARG A 9 -5.18 5.98 11.60
CA ARG A 9 -5.07 4.77 12.43
C ARG A 9 -5.07 5.06 13.94
N LEU A 10 -4.59 6.22 14.35
CA LEU A 10 -4.66 6.70 15.74
C LEU A 10 -6.04 7.28 16.10
N GLY A 11 -6.99 7.36 15.17
CA GLY A 11 -8.35 7.85 15.44
C GLY A 11 -8.44 9.36 15.71
N ILE A 12 -7.43 10.14 15.30
CA ILE A 12 -7.34 11.60 15.56
C ILE A 12 -7.39 12.45 14.29
N SER A 13 -7.53 11.84 13.11
CA SER A 13 -7.59 12.54 11.82
C SER A 13 -8.67 13.63 11.72
N ARG A 14 -9.77 13.51 12.47
CA ARG A 14 -10.88 14.48 12.45
C ARG A 14 -10.46 15.91 12.84
N PHE A 15 -9.39 16.07 13.60
CA PHE A 15 -8.88 17.39 14.01
C PHE A 15 -8.04 18.06 12.91
N PHE A 16 -7.65 17.32 11.88
CA PHE A 16 -6.72 17.77 10.84
C PHE A 16 -7.33 17.68 9.44
N ARG A 17 -8.67 17.75 9.31
CA ARG A 17 -9.38 17.47 8.05
C ARG A 17 -8.86 18.31 6.89
N SER A 18 -8.72 19.64 7.07
CA SER A 18 -8.25 20.53 5.99
C SER A 18 -6.81 20.24 5.61
N GLN A 19 -5.93 20.04 6.58
CA GLN A 19 -4.52 19.72 6.34
C GLN A 19 -4.36 18.37 5.65
N ILE A 20 -5.17 17.38 6.02
CA ILE A 20 -5.15 16.07 5.37
C ILE A 20 -5.62 16.18 3.92
N VAL A 21 -6.71 16.89 3.65
CA VAL A 21 -7.17 17.12 2.26
C VAL A 21 -6.08 17.81 1.44
N GLU A 22 -5.41 18.82 1.98
CA GLU A 22 -4.26 19.46 1.33
C GLU A 22 -3.12 18.46 1.05
N CYS A 23 -2.77 17.62 2.02
CA CYS A 23 -1.75 16.58 1.86
C CYS A 23 -2.11 15.57 0.77
N VAL A 24 -3.37 15.12 0.72
CA VAL A 24 -3.83 14.14 -0.29
C VAL A 24 -3.89 14.78 -1.68
N ASN A 25 -4.35 16.03 -1.78
CA ASN A 25 -4.29 16.81 -3.02
C ASN A 25 -2.84 16.98 -3.52
N TYR A 26 -1.88 17.15 -2.62
CA TYR A 26 -0.47 17.19 -2.98
C TYR A 26 0.00 15.84 -3.54
N VAL A 27 -0.38 14.71 -2.92
CA VAL A 27 -0.08 13.38 -3.46
C VAL A 27 -0.69 13.20 -4.86
N ARG A 28 -1.95 13.62 -5.06
CA ARG A 28 -2.61 13.53 -6.38
C ARG A 28 -1.86 14.29 -7.46
N ARG A 29 -1.30 15.46 -7.13
CA ARG A 29 -0.56 16.31 -8.08
C ARG A 29 0.67 15.61 -8.66
N PHE A 30 1.29 14.71 -7.91
CA PHE A 30 2.50 13.99 -8.32
C PHE A 30 2.23 12.50 -8.58
N TRP A 31 0.96 12.09 -8.61
CA TRP A 31 0.56 10.74 -8.96
C TRP A 31 0.80 10.49 -10.46
N SER A 32 1.31 9.31 -10.80
CA SER A 32 1.46 8.85 -12.18
C SER A 32 0.77 7.50 -12.39
N ASP A 33 0.47 7.15 -13.64
CA ASP A 33 -0.16 5.88 -13.99
C ASP A 33 0.76 4.67 -13.81
N GLU A 34 2.08 4.90 -13.65
CA GLU A 34 3.08 3.87 -13.31
C GLU A 34 3.37 3.82 -11.79
N GLY A 35 2.72 4.70 -11.01
CA GLY A 35 2.85 4.76 -9.56
C GLY A 35 3.70 5.92 -9.09
N ILE A 36 4.20 5.82 -7.86
CA ILE A 36 5.06 6.82 -7.22
C ILE A 36 6.13 6.11 -6.37
N CYS A 37 7.08 6.91 -5.88
CA CYS A 37 7.97 6.50 -4.78
C CYS A 37 7.97 7.58 -3.69
N TRP A 38 8.88 7.45 -2.73
CA TRP A 38 9.06 8.40 -1.63
C TRP A 38 9.34 9.85 -2.05
N ALA A 39 9.76 10.07 -3.31
CA ALA A 39 10.11 11.38 -3.85
C ALA A 39 9.24 11.80 -5.04
N ARG A 40 8.86 13.08 -5.07
CA ARG A 40 8.16 13.69 -6.21
C ARG A 40 9.05 13.73 -7.46
N ASN A 41 8.44 13.70 -8.64
CA ASN A 41 9.11 13.80 -9.94
C ASN A 41 10.20 12.74 -10.16
N SER A 42 10.05 11.59 -9.53
CA SER A 42 10.90 10.43 -9.72
C SER A 42 10.43 9.60 -10.92
N GLN A 43 11.37 9.02 -11.66
CA GLN A 43 11.10 7.96 -12.64
C GLN A 43 11.16 6.55 -12.01
N PHE A 44 11.53 6.49 -10.73
CA PHE A 44 11.52 5.29 -9.94
C PHE A 44 10.19 5.18 -9.17
N HIS A 45 9.64 3.98 -9.14
CA HIS A 45 8.37 3.65 -8.49
C HIS A 45 8.56 2.42 -7.59
N ASP A 46 7.94 2.44 -6.42
CA ASP A 46 7.89 1.29 -5.52
C ASP A 46 6.46 0.99 -5.09
N ILE A 47 6.19 -0.28 -4.79
CA ILE A 47 4.85 -0.73 -4.48
C ILE A 47 4.34 -0.21 -3.13
N ASP A 48 5.24 0.15 -2.21
CA ASP A 48 4.86 0.57 -0.85
C ASP A 48 4.23 1.97 -0.90
N ASP A 49 4.96 2.94 -1.46
CA ASP A 49 4.46 4.29 -1.72
C ASP A 49 3.28 4.30 -2.69
N THR A 50 3.33 3.49 -3.74
CA THR A 50 2.22 3.37 -4.70
C THR A 50 0.95 2.83 -4.04
N ALA A 51 1.02 1.72 -3.29
CA ALA A 51 -0.15 1.13 -2.64
C ALA A 51 -0.79 2.07 -1.62
N MET A 52 0.03 2.73 -0.82
CA MET A 52 -0.47 3.68 0.18
C MET A 52 -1.01 4.95 -0.44
N GLY A 53 -0.35 5.50 -1.47
CA GLY A 53 -0.83 6.64 -2.24
C GLY A 53 -2.18 6.34 -2.87
N PHE A 54 -2.28 5.21 -3.58
CA PHE A 54 -3.50 4.71 -4.20
C PHE A 54 -4.65 4.62 -3.20
N ARG A 55 -4.41 3.93 -2.06
CA ARG A 55 -5.42 3.74 -1.02
C ARG A 55 -5.91 5.06 -0.46
N LEU A 56 -5.02 6.00 -0.15
CA LEU A 56 -5.43 7.32 0.32
C LEU A 56 -6.18 8.10 -0.74
N LEU A 57 -5.70 8.13 -1.98
CA LEU A 57 -6.36 8.86 -3.07
C LEU A 57 -7.82 8.39 -3.25
N ARG A 58 -8.06 7.08 -3.27
CA ARG A 58 -9.41 6.53 -3.35
C ARG A 58 -10.28 6.86 -2.14
N LEU A 59 -9.75 6.71 -0.92
CA LEU A 59 -10.50 7.04 0.31
C LEU A 59 -10.95 8.51 0.39
N TYR A 60 -10.26 9.40 -0.31
CA TYR A 60 -10.59 10.83 -0.39
C TYR A 60 -11.28 11.23 -1.70
N GLY A 61 -11.75 10.25 -2.49
CA GLY A 61 -12.60 10.48 -3.66
C GLY A 61 -11.85 10.91 -4.92
N HIS A 62 -10.53 10.72 -4.99
CA HIS A 62 -9.80 10.90 -6.23
C HIS A 62 -9.94 9.68 -7.13
N ASP A 63 -10.15 9.93 -8.42
CA ASP A 63 -10.14 8.89 -9.44
C ASP A 63 -8.69 8.49 -9.76
N VAL A 64 -8.35 7.24 -9.42
CA VAL A 64 -7.07 6.59 -9.70
C VAL A 64 -7.30 5.14 -10.11
N SER A 65 -6.70 4.74 -11.23
CA SER A 65 -6.83 3.41 -11.80
C SER A 65 -6.03 2.38 -11.01
N ALA A 66 -6.61 1.19 -10.81
CA ALA A 66 -5.91 0.04 -10.24
C ALA A 66 -4.83 -0.52 -11.17
N ASP A 67 -4.83 -0.13 -12.45
CA ASP A 67 -3.82 -0.55 -13.43
C ASP A 67 -2.40 -0.12 -13.05
N VAL A 68 -2.25 0.83 -12.13
CA VAL A 68 -0.96 1.20 -11.55
C VAL A 68 -0.19 0.00 -10.98
N PHE A 69 -0.90 -1.03 -10.50
CA PHE A 69 -0.28 -2.22 -9.94
C PHE A 69 0.24 -3.21 -10.99
N LYS A 70 -0.15 -3.08 -12.26
CA LYS A 70 0.39 -3.92 -13.35
C LYS A 70 1.90 -3.75 -13.52
N HIS A 71 2.44 -2.59 -13.16
CA HIS A 71 3.88 -2.34 -13.21
C HIS A 71 4.69 -3.19 -12.21
N PHE A 72 4.05 -3.63 -11.13
CA PHE A 72 4.67 -4.42 -10.06
C PHE A 72 4.30 -5.90 -10.12
N GLU A 73 3.41 -6.27 -11.03
CA GLU A 73 2.93 -7.63 -11.22
C GLU A 73 3.80 -8.34 -12.26
N LYS A 74 4.18 -9.59 -11.95
CA LYS A 74 4.87 -10.47 -12.87
C LYS A 74 4.52 -11.92 -12.54
N ASP A 75 3.98 -12.64 -13.53
CA ASP A 75 3.66 -14.07 -13.46
C ASP A 75 2.75 -14.44 -12.27
N GLY A 76 1.83 -13.54 -11.90
CA GLY A 76 0.89 -13.70 -10.78
C GLY A 76 1.48 -13.33 -9.41
N GLU A 77 2.72 -12.83 -9.36
CA GLU A 77 3.36 -12.34 -8.15
C GLU A 77 3.54 -10.83 -8.18
N PHE A 78 3.64 -10.22 -6.99
CA PHE A 78 3.92 -8.80 -6.84
C PHE A 78 5.29 -8.59 -6.19
N VAL A 79 6.03 -7.59 -6.68
CA VAL A 79 7.37 -7.24 -6.20
C VAL A 79 7.43 -5.78 -5.76
N CYS A 80 8.36 -5.44 -4.87
CA CYS A 80 8.50 -4.07 -4.37
C CYS A 80 8.98 -3.09 -5.44
N ILE A 81 9.83 -3.55 -6.36
CA ILE A 81 10.46 -2.75 -7.40
C ILE A 81 10.39 -3.56 -8.69
N ALA A 82 9.85 -2.98 -9.76
CA ALA A 82 9.75 -3.64 -11.04
C ALA A 82 11.12 -4.14 -11.53
N GLY A 83 11.15 -5.38 -12.03
CA GLY A 83 12.39 -6.03 -12.48
C GLY A 83 13.30 -6.58 -11.37
N GLN A 84 12.93 -6.42 -10.10
CA GLN A 84 13.59 -7.06 -8.95
C GLN A 84 12.72 -8.16 -8.35
N SER A 85 13.30 -9.00 -7.49
CA SER A 85 12.59 -10.05 -6.74
C SER A 85 12.32 -9.67 -5.27
N THR A 86 12.59 -8.42 -4.89
CA THR A 86 12.46 -7.98 -3.49
C THR A 86 10.97 -7.93 -3.08
N GLN A 87 10.62 -8.62 -2.00
CA GLN A 87 9.29 -8.61 -1.38
C GLN A 87 9.43 -8.29 0.12
N ALA A 88 9.26 -7.02 0.48
CA ALA A 88 9.29 -6.56 1.86
C ALA A 88 7.92 -6.78 2.54
N VAL A 89 7.92 -7.11 3.84
CA VAL A 89 6.69 -7.37 4.59
C VAL A 89 5.81 -6.13 4.64
N THR A 90 6.38 -4.94 4.85
CA THR A 90 5.60 -3.70 4.88
C THR A 90 5.00 -3.33 3.53
N GLY A 91 5.75 -3.52 2.44
CA GLY A 91 5.25 -3.27 1.08
C GLY A 91 4.08 -4.20 0.74
N MET A 92 4.21 -5.50 1.03
CA MET A 92 3.13 -6.46 0.82
C MET A 92 1.94 -6.24 1.76
N PHE A 93 2.18 -5.81 3.00
CA PHE A 93 1.13 -5.41 3.94
C PHE A 93 0.34 -4.20 3.43
N ASN A 94 1.00 -3.20 2.87
CA ASN A 94 0.32 -2.03 2.33
C ASN A 94 -0.40 -2.33 1.02
N LEU A 95 0.13 -3.22 0.17
CA LEU A 95 -0.58 -3.77 -0.99
C LEU A 95 -1.86 -4.51 -0.56
N TYR A 96 -1.76 -5.35 0.47
CA TYR A 96 -2.92 -6.06 1.03
C TYR A 96 -4.00 -5.08 1.50
N ARG A 97 -3.60 -4.06 2.28
CA ARG A 97 -4.54 -3.03 2.74
C ARG A 97 -5.17 -2.23 1.61
N ALA A 98 -4.42 -1.92 0.55
CA ALA A 98 -4.96 -1.20 -0.60
C ALA A 98 -5.98 -2.03 -1.36
N SER A 99 -5.64 -3.29 -1.64
CA SER A 99 -6.49 -4.21 -2.41
C SER A 99 -7.72 -4.69 -1.63
N ASP A 100 -7.64 -4.83 -0.31
CA ASP A 100 -8.78 -5.25 0.51
C ASP A 100 -9.75 -4.09 0.81
N GLN A 101 -9.25 -2.87 1.04
CA GLN A 101 -10.09 -1.76 1.53
C GLN A 101 -10.76 -0.93 0.44
N VAL A 102 -10.16 -0.79 -0.75
CA VAL A 102 -10.61 0.19 -1.76
C VAL A 102 -10.77 -0.39 -3.17
N MET A 103 -10.89 -1.71 -3.29
CA MET A 103 -11.18 -2.37 -4.57
C MET A 103 -12.63 -2.18 -4.99
N PHE A 104 -12.84 -1.84 -6.26
CA PHE A 104 -14.14 -1.84 -6.89
C PHE A 104 -14.44 -3.17 -7.60
N PRO A 105 -15.72 -3.54 -7.80
CA PRO A 105 -16.07 -4.74 -8.54
C PRO A 105 -15.48 -4.75 -9.96
N GLY A 106 -14.86 -5.87 -10.33
CA GLY A 106 -14.26 -6.06 -11.66
C GLY A 106 -12.79 -5.68 -11.78
N GLU A 107 -12.17 -5.12 -10.72
CA GLU A 107 -10.75 -4.78 -10.72
C GLU A 107 -9.86 -6.00 -10.45
N LYS A 108 -9.70 -6.84 -11.49
CA LYS A 108 -9.03 -8.13 -11.38
C LYS A 108 -7.62 -8.06 -10.78
N ILE A 109 -6.84 -7.02 -11.13
CA ILE A 109 -5.49 -6.81 -10.61
C ILE A 109 -5.46 -6.64 -9.08
N LEU A 110 -6.50 -6.05 -8.48
CA LEU A 110 -6.60 -5.92 -7.02
C LEU A 110 -7.06 -7.22 -6.36
N GLU A 111 -7.92 -8.01 -7.02
CA GLU A 111 -8.25 -9.34 -6.53
C GLU A 111 -7.00 -10.21 -6.43
N ASP A 112 -6.16 -10.18 -7.47
CA ASP A 112 -4.92 -10.94 -7.54
C ASP A 112 -3.90 -10.41 -6.53
N ALA A 113 -3.76 -9.08 -6.40
CA ALA A 113 -2.93 -8.44 -5.38
C ALA A 113 -3.34 -8.83 -3.96
N ARG A 114 -4.65 -8.86 -3.67
CA ARG A 114 -5.19 -9.26 -2.37
C ARG A 114 -4.87 -10.72 -2.05
N GLN A 115 -5.11 -11.62 -3.01
CA GLN A 115 -4.83 -13.05 -2.85
C GLN A 115 -3.33 -13.30 -2.62
N PHE A 116 -2.48 -12.71 -3.46
CA PHE A 116 -1.03 -12.83 -3.36
C PHE A 116 -0.50 -12.30 -2.03
N SER A 117 -0.82 -11.06 -1.69
CA SER A 117 -0.32 -10.41 -0.47
C SER A 117 -0.83 -11.09 0.80
N SER A 118 -2.10 -11.51 0.85
CA SER A 118 -2.64 -12.26 1.98
C SER A 118 -1.90 -13.59 2.17
N LYS A 119 -1.67 -14.35 1.09
CA LYS A 119 -0.92 -15.61 1.13
C LYS A 119 0.52 -15.39 1.60
N PHE A 120 1.20 -14.38 1.06
CA PHE A 120 2.56 -14.01 1.46
C PHE A 120 2.63 -13.68 2.95
N LEU A 121 1.75 -12.82 3.45
CA LEU A 121 1.74 -12.38 4.85
C LEU A 121 1.40 -13.54 5.81
N ARG A 122 0.45 -14.42 5.45
CA ARG A 122 0.15 -15.62 6.25
C ARG A 122 1.32 -16.59 6.30
N GLN A 123 2.06 -16.75 5.20
CA GLN A 123 3.27 -17.57 5.18
C GLN A 123 4.37 -16.99 6.09
N LYS A 124 4.58 -15.66 6.03
CA LYS A 124 5.51 -14.97 6.94
C LYS A 124 5.09 -15.08 8.39
N GLN A 125 3.79 -14.97 8.68
CA GLN A 125 3.22 -15.18 10.02
C GLN A 125 3.48 -16.60 10.54
N ALA A 126 3.21 -17.63 9.73
CA ALA A 126 3.41 -19.03 10.10
C ALA A 126 4.89 -19.37 10.35
N ASN A 127 5.80 -18.71 9.64
CA ASN A 127 7.25 -18.88 9.79
C ASN A 127 7.87 -18.01 10.90
N ASN A 128 7.06 -17.21 11.60
CA ASN A 128 7.53 -16.20 12.57
C ASN A 128 8.56 -15.22 11.96
N ASP A 129 8.36 -14.85 10.70
CA ASP A 129 9.22 -14.00 9.87
C ASP A 129 8.51 -12.70 9.46
N LEU A 130 7.63 -12.19 10.32
CA LEU A 130 7.03 -10.85 10.17
C LEU A 130 8.02 -9.77 10.61
N LEU A 131 9.16 -9.75 9.93
CA LEU A 131 10.25 -8.80 10.08
C LEU A 131 10.43 -8.05 8.78
N ASP A 132 10.77 -6.77 8.87
CA ASP A 132 11.04 -5.96 7.69
C ASP A 132 12.50 -5.50 7.66
N LYS A 133 13.12 -5.61 6.48
CA LYS A 133 14.51 -5.19 6.27
C LYS A 133 14.68 -3.68 6.41
N TRP A 134 13.66 -2.90 6.08
CA TRP A 134 13.73 -1.45 5.93
C TRP A 134 13.29 -0.69 7.18
N ILE A 135 12.67 -1.36 8.15
CA ILE A 135 12.16 -0.72 9.35
C ILE A 135 12.16 -1.64 10.58
N ILE A 136 12.59 -1.09 11.72
CA ILE A 136 12.37 -1.68 13.03
C ILE A 136 11.11 -1.05 13.62
N THR A 137 10.02 -1.81 13.71
CA THR A 137 8.75 -1.34 14.29
C THR A 137 8.51 -1.96 15.66
N LYS A 138 7.61 -1.35 16.44
CA LYS A 138 7.25 -1.85 17.77
C LYS A 138 6.54 -3.20 17.73
N ASP A 139 5.62 -3.40 16.77
CA ASP A 139 4.73 -4.57 16.73
C ASP A 139 4.19 -4.87 15.31
N LEU A 140 5.09 -5.06 14.33
CA LEU A 140 4.69 -5.49 12.99
C LEU A 140 3.85 -6.78 12.99
N PRO A 141 4.17 -7.82 13.79
CA PRO A 141 3.35 -9.01 13.86
C PRO A 141 1.91 -8.73 14.28
N GLY A 142 1.69 -7.88 15.28
CA GLY A 142 0.36 -7.45 15.70
C GLY A 142 -0.38 -6.65 14.62
N GLU A 143 0.28 -5.72 13.94
CA GLU A 143 -0.31 -4.95 12.85
C GLU A 143 -0.78 -5.83 11.68
N VAL A 144 0.04 -6.80 11.27
CA VAL A 144 -0.29 -7.74 10.19
C VAL A 144 -1.36 -8.74 10.63
N GLY A 145 -1.24 -9.30 11.84
CA GLY A 145 -2.21 -10.24 12.38
C GLY A 145 -3.61 -9.63 12.42
N TYR A 146 -3.74 -8.41 12.95
CA TYR A 146 -5.02 -7.70 13.00
C TYR A 146 -5.66 -7.54 11.60
N ALA A 147 -4.88 -7.15 10.59
CA ALA A 147 -5.41 -6.94 9.24
C ALA A 147 -5.79 -8.24 8.52
N LEU A 148 -5.18 -9.38 8.87
CA LEU A 148 -5.50 -10.67 8.27
C LEU A 148 -6.74 -11.33 8.90
N GLU A 149 -7.16 -10.88 10.08
CA GLU A 149 -8.26 -11.45 10.85
C GLU A 149 -9.56 -10.62 10.78
N VAL A 150 -9.44 -9.31 10.52
CA VAL A 150 -10.55 -8.34 10.49
C VAL A 150 -10.76 -7.83 9.08
#